data_AF-A0A7C5FYL5-F1
#
_entry.id   AF-A0A7C5FYL5-F1
#
_cell.length_a   1.000
_cell.length_b   1.000
_cell.length_c   1.000
_cell.angle_alpha   90.00
_cell.angle_beta   90.00
_cell.angle_gamma   90.00
#
_symmetry.space_group_name_H-M   'P 1'
#
loop_
_entity.id
_entity.type
_entity.pdbx_description
1 polymer ?
#
loop_
_entity_poly.entity_id
_entity_poly.type
_entity_poly.pdbx_seq_one_letter_code
_entity_poly.pdbx_strand_id
1 'polypeptide(L)'
;MHRCKDCRIVLDDDVRFCPKCGVDLAPGTPVCGPGESNVESLLASANLHRLRSEWEAAISDATDALRLDPRNPDVASLLGDIYVQREMLDEALVWYQMALELNPNSTPDRERLEKLSKEIASRRREEGTGSFKAFEKQTRVWTYALGAVFLLLVVLAFAIPVFRPKPRATEVPTPTASGRPRMPSRASSPMPPGHSEPIVRPESDSSRTPATGGASSLRTPAESDVRTGLTAAQSITDAGITIDDVIADPRSGVVTVSFGVPVKGLISREQITRAAAAVARTVFALRQDAKFVTARCVVQANGSKPIIAFVGDTARQSIEALGTNATDEQLAAAFSRPWWHPDIRQ
;
A
#
# COMPACT_ATOMS: atom_id res chain seq x y z
N MET A 1 -6.97 -6.50 -20.12
CA MET A 1 -6.23 -6.23 -18.87
C MET A 1 -5.58 -7.51 -18.39
N HIS A 2 -4.26 -7.53 -18.31
CA HIS A 2 -3.48 -8.66 -17.80
C HIS A 2 -2.61 -8.20 -16.62
N ARG A 3 -2.10 -9.14 -15.83
CA ARG A 3 -1.19 -8.82 -14.72
C ARG A 3 0.24 -9.10 -15.13
N CYS A 4 1.14 -8.16 -14.82
CA CYS A 4 2.58 -8.39 -14.96
C CYS A 4 2.99 -9.63 -14.14
N LYS A 5 3.76 -10.54 -14.73
CA LYS A 5 4.17 -11.77 -14.04
C LYS A 5 5.11 -11.53 -12.86
N ASP A 6 6.05 -10.59 -13.01
CA ASP A 6 7.00 -10.22 -11.94
C ASP A 6 6.35 -9.28 -10.92
N CYS A 7 5.78 -8.18 -11.38
CA CYS A 7 5.35 -7.09 -10.50
C CYS A 7 3.88 -7.15 -10.06
N ARG A 8 3.08 -8.04 -10.65
CA ARG A 8 1.63 -8.24 -10.45
C ARG A 8 0.74 -7.00 -10.57
N ILE A 9 1.28 -5.89 -11.08
CA ILE A 9 0.50 -4.69 -11.42
C ILE A 9 -0.45 -5.02 -12.57
N VAL A 10 -1.64 -4.43 -12.53
CA VAL A 10 -2.65 -4.56 -13.59
C VAL A 10 -2.23 -3.66 -14.74
N LEU A 11 -2.18 -4.22 -15.94
CA LEU A 11 -1.72 -3.57 -17.16
C LEU A 11 -2.78 -3.67 -18.24
N ASP A 12 -2.82 -2.65 -19.07
CA ASP A 12 -3.59 -2.63 -20.31
C ASP A 12 -2.90 -3.52 -21.36
N ASP A 13 -3.69 -4.06 -22.30
CA ASP A 13 -3.22 -5.14 -23.20
C ASP A 13 -2.24 -4.67 -24.28
N ASP A 14 -2.05 -3.35 -24.40
CA ASP A 14 -1.14 -2.68 -25.34
C ASP A 14 0.24 -2.35 -24.72
N VAL A 15 0.43 -2.61 -23.43
CA VAL A 15 1.66 -2.29 -22.72
C VAL A 15 2.75 -3.31 -23.07
N ARG A 16 3.79 -2.85 -23.78
CA ARG A 16 4.93 -3.68 -24.19
C ARG A 16 5.96 -3.96 -23.09
N PHE A 17 6.10 -3.06 -22.11
CA PHE A 17 7.03 -3.22 -21.00
C PHE A 17 6.37 -2.86 -19.69
N CYS A 18 6.58 -3.66 -18.64
CA CYS A 18 6.04 -3.35 -17.32
C CYS A 18 6.68 -2.05 -16.78
N PRO A 19 5.90 -0.99 -16.47
CA PRO A 19 6.45 0.27 -15.97
C PRO A 19 7.09 0.17 -14.58
N LYS A 20 6.85 -0.92 -13.83
CA LYS A 20 7.42 -1.12 -12.49
C LYS A 20 8.72 -1.92 -12.48
N CYS A 21 8.82 -3.02 -13.23
CA CYS A 21 10.01 -3.89 -13.28
C CYS A 21 10.75 -3.88 -14.61
N GLY A 22 10.19 -3.29 -15.67
CA GLY A 22 10.81 -3.23 -17.00
C GLY A 22 10.70 -4.51 -17.84
N VAL A 23 9.99 -5.55 -17.38
CA VAL A 23 9.87 -6.82 -18.13
C VAL A 23 9.13 -6.62 -19.46
N ASP A 24 9.61 -7.24 -20.54
CA ASP A 24 8.97 -7.24 -21.87
C ASP A 24 7.73 -8.16 -21.86
N LEU A 25 6.61 -7.64 -22.36
CA LEU A 25 5.29 -8.26 -22.37
C LEU A 25 4.84 -8.63 -23.80
N ALA A 26 5.69 -8.44 -24.81
CA ALA A 26 5.36 -8.73 -26.19
C ALA A 26 5.02 -10.22 -26.42
N PRO A 27 3.98 -10.54 -27.21
CA PRO A 27 3.59 -11.93 -27.47
C PRO A 27 4.67 -12.64 -28.31
N GLY A 28 5.20 -13.74 -27.78
CA GLY A 28 6.17 -14.59 -28.48
C GLY A 28 7.64 -14.16 -28.34
N THR A 29 7.96 -13.15 -27.53
CA THR A 29 9.34 -12.97 -27.08
C THR A 29 9.69 -14.14 -26.15
N PRO A 30 10.82 -14.84 -26.37
CA PRO A 30 11.38 -15.64 -25.30
C PRO A 30 11.69 -14.64 -24.20
N VAL A 31 10.85 -14.65 -23.17
CA VAL A 31 11.14 -13.97 -21.92
C VAL A 31 12.49 -14.56 -21.51
N CYS A 32 13.56 -13.81 -21.73
CA CYS A 32 14.69 -13.95 -20.84
C CYS A 32 14.08 -13.60 -19.49
N GLY A 33 13.76 -14.65 -18.73
CA GLY A 33 13.32 -14.55 -17.35
C GLY A 33 14.26 -13.64 -16.59
N PRO A 34 13.88 -13.24 -15.37
CA PRO A 34 14.68 -12.30 -14.58
C PRO A 34 16.12 -12.83 -14.65
N GLY A 35 17.08 -11.99 -15.09
CA GLY A 35 18.34 -12.50 -15.65
C GLY A 35 18.92 -13.61 -14.78
N GLU A 36 18.88 -14.86 -15.28
CA GLU A 36 19.17 -16.06 -14.47
C GLU A 36 18.72 -15.96 -13.00
N SER A 37 17.44 -15.68 -12.73
CA SER A 37 16.91 -15.73 -11.38
C SER A 37 16.79 -17.17 -10.96
N ASN A 38 17.92 -17.70 -10.53
CA ASN A 38 18.01 -18.97 -9.88
C ASN A 38 17.27 -18.85 -8.54
N VAL A 39 16.67 -19.95 -8.10
CA VAL A 39 15.91 -20.05 -6.83
C VAL A 39 16.71 -19.43 -5.68
N GLU A 40 18.03 -19.62 -5.67
CA GLU A 40 18.97 -19.06 -4.70
C GLU A 40 18.97 -17.52 -4.65
N SER A 41 18.89 -16.85 -5.81
CA SER A 41 18.85 -15.37 -5.89
C SER A 41 17.55 -14.82 -5.30
N LEU A 42 16.42 -15.46 -5.62
CA LEU A 42 15.12 -15.08 -5.08
C LEU A 42 15.03 -15.35 -3.57
N LEU A 43 15.60 -16.46 -3.10
CA LEU A 43 15.73 -16.75 -1.67
C LEU A 43 16.56 -15.69 -0.94
N ALA A 44 17.70 -15.27 -1.52
CA ALA A 44 18.54 -14.23 -0.96
C ALA A 44 17.81 -12.87 -0.90
N SER A 45 17.08 -12.50 -1.96
CA SER A 45 16.25 -11.30 -2.02
C SER A 45 15.13 -11.33 -0.97
N ALA A 46 14.37 -12.42 -0.91
CA ALA A 46 13.30 -12.62 0.06
C ALA A 46 13.82 -12.51 1.50
N ASN A 47 14.99 -13.08 1.78
CA ASN A 47 15.61 -13.00 3.10
C ASN A 47 16.08 -11.57 3.44
N LEU A 48 16.58 -10.81 2.46
CA LEU A 48 16.93 -9.40 2.66
C LEU A 48 15.71 -8.53 2.95
N HIS A 49 14.63 -8.69 2.17
CA HIS A 49 13.36 -8.00 2.40
C HIS A 49 12.77 -8.35 3.77
N ARG A 50 12.84 -9.62 4.16
CA ARG A 50 12.44 -10.10 5.50
C ARG A 50 13.22 -9.39 6.61
N LEU A 51 14.54 -9.26 6.49
CA LEU A 51 15.38 -8.56 7.47
C LEU A 51 15.08 -7.06 7.56
N ARG A 52 14.56 -6.46 6.48
CA ARG A 52 14.10 -5.06 6.43
C ARG A 52 12.65 -4.87 6.87
N SER A 53 11.96 -5.94 7.26
CA SER A 53 10.53 -5.93 7.58
C SER A 53 9.63 -5.54 6.40
N GLU A 54 10.11 -5.73 5.17
CA GLU A 54 9.36 -5.51 3.93
C GLU A 54 8.58 -6.79 3.58
N TRP A 55 7.56 -7.10 4.38
CA TRP A 55 6.89 -8.41 4.39
C TRP A 55 6.26 -8.79 3.05
N GLU A 56 5.56 -7.86 2.40
CA GLU A 56 4.87 -8.12 1.14
C GLU A 56 5.85 -8.43 0.01
N ALA A 57 7.00 -7.75 -0.02
CA ALA A 57 8.07 -8.02 -0.98
C ALA A 57 8.75 -9.36 -0.68
N ALA A 58 9.04 -9.65 0.59
CA ALA A 58 9.63 -10.92 1.02
C ALA A 58 8.75 -12.12 0.66
N ILE A 59 7.43 -12.04 0.91
CA ILE A 59 6.47 -13.08 0.55
C ILE A 59 6.40 -13.22 -0.97
N SER A 60 6.40 -12.12 -1.74
CA SER A 60 6.37 -12.19 -3.20
C SER A 60 7.57 -12.96 -3.75
N ASP A 61 8.78 -12.57 -3.35
CA ASP A 61 10.02 -13.19 -3.81
C ASP A 61 10.10 -14.67 -3.42
N ALA A 62 9.73 -15.00 -2.18
CA ALA A 62 9.70 -16.39 -1.72
C ALA A 62 8.62 -17.22 -2.45
N THR A 63 7.47 -16.62 -2.78
CA THR A 63 6.42 -17.29 -3.57
C THR A 63 6.89 -17.53 -5.00
N ASP A 64 7.61 -16.59 -5.59
CA ASP A 64 8.14 -16.74 -6.94
C ASP A 64 9.29 -17.76 -6.96
N ALA A 65 10.12 -17.83 -5.91
CA ALA A 65 11.07 -18.93 -5.70
C ALA A 65 10.38 -20.30 -5.61
N LEU A 66 9.26 -20.38 -4.89
CA LEU A 66 8.47 -21.61 -4.76
C LEU A 66 7.85 -22.05 -6.09
N ARG A 67 7.49 -21.10 -6.95
CA ARG A 67 6.97 -21.40 -8.29
C ARG A 67 8.05 -21.97 -9.21
N LEU A 68 9.29 -21.53 -9.05
CA LEU A 68 10.43 -22.03 -9.83
C LEU A 68 10.89 -23.41 -9.36
N ASP A 69 10.97 -23.62 -8.04
CA ASP A 69 11.27 -24.94 -7.45
C ASP A 69 10.30 -25.26 -6.30
N PRO A 70 9.18 -25.95 -6.61
CA PRO A 70 8.18 -26.34 -5.62
C PRO A 70 8.66 -27.37 -4.61
N ARG A 71 9.82 -28.01 -4.84
CA ARG A 71 10.37 -29.07 -4.00
C ARG A 71 11.52 -28.61 -3.13
N ASN A 72 11.86 -27.32 -3.16
CA ASN A 72 12.90 -26.77 -2.34
C ASN A 72 12.41 -26.56 -0.89
N PRO A 73 12.94 -27.31 0.11
CA PRO A 73 12.53 -27.15 1.49
C PRO A 73 12.91 -25.79 2.07
N ASP A 74 14.00 -25.17 1.61
CA ASP A 74 14.50 -23.89 2.12
C ASP A 74 13.51 -22.74 1.82
N VAL A 75 12.80 -22.83 0.69
CA VAL A 75 11.75 -21.85 0.33
C VAL A 75 10.57 -21.94 1.30
N ALA A 76 10.12 -23.15 1.61
CA ALA A 76 9.05 -23.37 2.58
C ALA A 76 9.46 -22.92 3.99
N SER A 77 10.71 -23.21 4.41
CA SER A 77 11.25 -22.75 5.69
C SER A 77 11.34 -21.22 5.77
N LEU A 78 11.78 -20.56 4.70
CA LEU A 78 11.85 -19.09 4.65
C LEU A 78 10.47 -18.45 4.70
N LEU A 79 9.46 -19.01 4.01
CA LEU A 79 8.07 -18.56 4.16
C LEU A 79 7.60 -18.69 5.61
N GLY A 80 7.89 -19.82 6.26
CA GLY A 80 7.63 -20.02 7.69
C GLY A 80 8.24 -18.90 8.56
N ASP A 81 9.53 -18.59 8.36
CA ASP A 81 10.22 -17.52 9.08
C ASP A 81 9.56 -16.14 8.85
N ILE A 82 9.16 -15.84 7.61
CA ILE A 82 8.49 -14.57 7.25
C ILE A 82 7.14 -14.45 7.97
N TYR A 83 6.32 -15.51 7.98
CA TYR A 83 5.01 -15.50 8.63
C TYR A 83 5.11 -15.43 10.16
N VAL A 84 6.12 -16.07 10.78
CA VAL A 84 6.38 -15.93 12.23
C VAL A 84 6.69 -14.47 12.58
N GLN A 85 7.56 -13.81 11.81
CA GLN A 85 7.93 -12.42 12.08
C GLN A 85 6.78 -11.43 11.87
N ARG A 86 5.78 -11.83 11.08
CA ARG A 86 4.55 -11.07 10.83
C ARG A 86 3.43 -11.41 11.82
N GLU A 87 3.73 -12.19 12.87
CA GLU A 87 2.80 -12.69 13.89
C GLU A 87 1.65 -13.56 13.37
N MET A 88 1.75 -14.05 12.14
CA MET A 88 0.79 -14.94 11.49
C MET A 88 1.19 -16.40 11.76
N LEU A 89 1.00 -16.82 13.01
CA LEU A 89 1.56 -18.07 13.53
C LEU A 89 0.91 -19.33 12.93
N ASP A 90 -0.39 -19.30 12.65
CA ASP A 90 -1.11 -20.45 12.09
C ASP A 90 -0.65 -20.72 10.64
N GLU A 91 -0.44 -19.68 9.83
CA GLU A 91 0.11 -19.80 8.48
C GLU A 91 1.56 -20.26 8.48
N ALA A 92 2.38 -19.75 9.40
CA ALA A 92 3.77 -20.19 9.54
C ALA A 92 3.88 -21.69 9.83
N LEU A 93 2.94 -22.25 10.60
CA LEU A 93 2.91 -23.67 10.94
C LEU A 93 2.75 -24.55 9.70
N VAL A 94 1.87 -24.16 8.78
CA VAL A 94 1.66 -24.88 7.51
C VAL A 94 2.95 -24.91 6.67
N TRP A 95 3.65 -23.78 6.59
CA TRP A 95 4.89 -23.69 5.81
C TRP A 95 6.03 -24.53 6.40
N TYR A 96 6.20 -24.54 7.73
CA TYR A 96 7.18 -25.43 8.36
C TYR A 96 6.83 -26.91 8.23
N GLN A 97 5.54 -27.26 8.25
CA GLN A 97 5.11 -28.63 7.97
C GLN A 97 5.48 -29.04 6.56
N MET A 98 5.19 -28.19 5.57
CA MET A 98 5.58 -28.44 4.17
C MET A 98 7.10 -28.56 4.02
N ALA A 99 7.89 -27.73 4.71
CA ALA A 99 9.35 -27.84 4.70
C ALA A 99 9.84 -29.21 5.22
N LEU A 100 9.23 -29.71 6.30
CA LEU A 100 9.53 -31.03 6.86
C LEU A 100 8.99 -32.20 6.02
N GLU A 101 7.90 -32.00 5.28
CA GLU A 101 7.44 -33.00 4.29
C GLU A 101 8.45 -33.15 3.15
N LEU A 102 9.06 -32.04 2.71
CA LEU A 102 10.09 -32.02 1.67
C LEU A 102 11.46 -32.50 2.19
N ASN A 103 11.82 -32.14 3.42
CA ASN A 103 13.05 -32.58 4.08
C ASN A 103 12.79 -33.04 5.53
N PRO A 104 12.42 -34.31 5.74
CA PRO A 104 12.09 -34.84 7.07
C PRO A 104 13.27 -34.80 8.08
N ASN A 105 14.50 -34.76 7.57
CA ASN A 105 15.72 -34.76 8.38
C ASN A 105 16.20 -33.35 8.76
N SER A 106 15.46 -32.30 8.39
CA SER A 106 15.77 -30.93 8.80
C SER A 106 15.57 -30.76 10.31
N THR A 107 16.69 -30.83 11.04
CA THR A 107 16.72 -30.50 12.49
C THR A 107 16.27 -29.06 12.77
N PRO A 108 16.73 -28.02 12.06
CA PRO A 108 16.34 -26.65 12.38
C PRO A 108 14.84 -26.39 12.15
N ASP A 109 14.23 -26.96 11.11
CA ASP A 109 12.80 -26.73 10.85
C ASP A 109 11.91 -27.47 11.85
N ARG A 110 12.37 -28.63 12.35
CA ARG A 110 11.70 -29.34 13.44
C ARG A 110 11.71 -28.55 14.73
N GLU A 111 12.85 -27.95 15.07
CA GLU A 111 12.98 -27.10 16.25
C GLU A 111 12.11 -25.84 16.14
N ARG A 112 12.11 -25.18 14.97
CA ARG A 112 11.25 -24.02 14.68
C ARG A 112 9.77 -24.38 14.84
N LEU A 113 9.33 -25.51 14.27
CA LEU A 113 7.95 -25.98 14.36
C LEU A 113 7.56 -26.32 15.80
N GLU A 114 8.42 -27.01 16.56
CA GLU A 114 8.16 -27.32 17.96
C GLU A 114 8.01 -26.04 18.79
N LYS A 115 8.91 -25.07 18.61
CA LYS A 115 8.84 -23.77 19.28
C LYS A 115 7.55 -23.03 18.94
N LEU A 116 7.20 -22.95 17.66
CA LEU A 116 5.99 -22.29 17.18
C LEU A 116 4.72 -22.96 17.74
N SER A 117 4.67 -24.29 17.76
CA SER A 117 3.52 -25.03 18.29
C SER A 117 3.30 -24.77 19.79
N LYS A 118 4.38 -24.64 20.58
CA LYS A 118 4.32 -24.28 22.00
C LYS A 118 3.79 -22.86 22.18
N GLU A 119 4.23 -21.92 21.34
CA GLU A 119 3.77 -20.53 21.38
C GLU A 119 2.28 -20.39 21.04
N ILE A 120 1.80 -21.09 20.01
CA ILE A 120 0.37 -21.11 19.66
C ILE A 120 -0.45 -21.72 20.81
N ALA A 121 0.03 -22.80 21.41
CA ALA A 121 -0.65 -23.44 22.54
C ALA A 121 -0.69 -22.53 23.79
N SER A 122 0.36 -21.75 24.07
CA SER A 122 0.35 -20.78 25.16
C SER A 122 -0.63 -19.63 24.89
N ARG A 123 -0.61 -19.05 23.68
CA ARG A 123 -1.54 -17.96 23.30
C ARG A 123 -2.99 -18.40 23.41
N ARG A 124 -3.35 -19.58 22.89
CA ARG A 124 -4.71 -20.14 23.01
C ARG A 124 -5.12 -20.41 24.46
N ARG A 125 -4.18 -20.82 25.33
CA ARG A 125 -4.45 -21.02 26.75
C ARG A 125 -4.69 -19.69 27.47
N GLU A 126 -3.94 -18.64 27.14
CA GLU A 126 -4.15 -17.30 27.71
C GLU A 126 -5.51 -16.72 27.30
N GLU A 127 -5.89 -16.84 26.03
CA GLU A 127 -7.21 -16.44 25.54
C GLU A 127 -8.35 -17.20 26.25
N GLY A 128 -8.21 -18.52 26.38
CA GLY A 128 -9.20 -19.36 27.07
C GLY A 128 -9.33 -19.06 28.57
N THR A 129 -8.21 -18.79 29.25
CA THR A 129 -8.23 -18.46 30.69
C THR A 129 -8.72 -17.05 30.97
N GLY A 130 -8.52 -16.09 30.07
CA GLY A 130 -9.09 -14.74 30.17
C GLY A 130 -10.62 -14.77 30.13
N SER A 131 -11.19 -15.53 29.19
CA SER A 131 -12.64 -15.72 29.08
C SER A 131 -13.23 -16.38 30.34
N PHE A 132 -12.56 -17.41 30.86
CA PHE A 132 -13.00 -18.10 32.08
C PHE A 132 -12.91 -17.22 33.34
N LYS A 133 -11.82 -16.44 33.51
CA LYS A 133 -11.66 -15.51 34.65
C LYS A 133 -12.70 -14.38 34.63
N ALA A 134 -13.05 -13.87 33.45
CA ALA A 134 -14.10 -12.87 33.30
C ALA A 134 -15.47 -13.43 33.72
N PHE A 135 -15.76 -14.67 33.32
CA PHE A 135 -16.98 -15.38 33.73
C PHE A 135 -17.04 -15.67 35.24
N GLU A 136 -15.90 -16.00 35.87
CA GLU A 136 -15.83 -16.22 37.32
C GLU A 136 -16.09 -14.93 38.12
N LYS A 137 -15.60 -13.78 37.64
CA LYS A 137 -15.90 -12.48 38.27
C LYS A 137 -17.39 -12.13 38.16
N GLN A 138 -17.98 -12.39 36.99
CA GLN A 138 -19.40 -12.16 36.74
C GLN A 138 -20.30 -13.01 37.66
N THR A 139 -19.98 -14.29 37.83
CA THR A 139 -20.77 -15.22 38.66
C THR A 139 -20.70 -14.88 40.15
N ARG A 140 -19.53 -14.47 40.68
CA ARG A 140 -19.40 -14.04 42.08
C ARG A 140 -20.30 -12.84 42.40
N VAL A 141 -20.36 -11.83 41.53
CA VAL A 141 -21.22 -10.65 41.72
C VAL A 141 -22.70 -11.04 41.83
N TRP A 142 -23.17 -11.93 40.95
CA TRP A 142 -24.55 -12.42 40.99
C TRP A 142 -24.85 -13.27 42.23
N THR A 143 -23.90 -14.09 42.69
CA THR A 143 -24.08 -14.86 43.94
C THR A 143 -24.21 -13.95 45.17
N TYR A 144 -23.41 -12.87 45.26
CA TYR A 144 -23.55 -11.90 46.34
C TYR A 144 -24.85 -11.09 46.25
N ALA A 145 -25.26 -10.70 45.03
CA ALA A 145 -26.52 -9.98 44.82
C ALA A 145 -27.75 -10.82 45.21
N LEU A 146 -27.79 -12.09 44.78
CA LEU A 146 -28.86 -13.03 45.16
C LEU A 146 -28.86 -13.32 46.67
N GLY A 147 -27.68 -13.48 47.28
CA GLY A 147 -27.53 -13.64 48.73
C GLY A 147 -28.04 -12.43 49.52
N ALA A 148 -27.76 -11.21 49.06
CA ALA A 148 -28.23 -9.97 49.69
C ALA A 148 -29.76 -9.83 49.60
N VAL A 149 -30.36 -10.17 48.45
CA VAL A 149 -31.82 -10.19 48.28
C VAL A 149 -32.47 -11.23 49.19
N PHE A 150 -31.90 -12.44 49.27
CA PHE A 150 -32.40 -13.48 50.17
C PHE A 150 -32.35 -13.04 51.64
N LEU A 151 -31.25 -12.43 52.08
CA LEU A 151 -31.11 -11.92 53.44
C LEU A 151 -32.11 -10.80 53.73
N LEU A 152 -32.36 -9.92 52.77
CA LEU A 152 -33.38 -8.87 52.88
C LEU A 152 -34.80 -9.44 52.96
N LEU A 153 -35.11 -10.49 52.19
CA LEU A 153 -36.39 -11.20 52.28
C LEU A 153 -36.57 -11.92 53.62
N VAL A 154 -35.52 -12.52 54.17
CA VAL A 154 -35.57 -13.14 55.50
C VAL A 154 -35.82 -12.09 56.58
N VAL A 155 -35.17 -10.92 56.51
CA VAL A 155 -35.41 -9.81 57.44
C VAL A 155 -36.85 -9.30 57.32
N LEU A 156 -37.37 -9.13 56.10
CA LEU A 156 -38.77 -8.74 55.86
C LEU A 156 -39.76 -9.78 56.39
N ALA A 157 -39.48 -11.07 56.22
CA ALA A 157 -40.33 -12.15 56.73
C ALA A 157 -40.33 -12.21 58.27
N PHE A 158 -39.19 -11.96 58.91
CA PHE A 158 -39.10 -11.89 60.37
C PHE A 158 -39.70 -10.59 60.95
N ALA A 159 -39.71 -9.51 60.18
CA ALA A 159 -40.34 -8.24 60.55
C ALA A 159 -41.88 -8.27 60.49
N ILE A 160 -42.48 -9.34 59.95
CA ILE A 160 -43.94 -9.52 59.93
C ILE A 160 -44.35 -10.59 60.96
N PRO A 161 -44.55 -10.22 62.24
CA PRO A 161 -45.48 -10.94 63.08
C PRO A 161 -46.72 -10.07 63.35
N VAL A 162 -47.88 -10.72 63.25
CA VAL A 162 -49.20 -10.28 63.77
C VAL A 162 -50.00 -9.26 62.95
N PHE A 163 -50.57 -9.68 61.82
CA PHE A 163 -51.92 -9.23 61.44
C PHE A 163 -52.62 -10.35 60.67
N ARG A 164 -53.25 -11.28 61.40
CA ARG A 164 -54.28 -12.17 60.85
C ARG A 164 -55.66 -11.61 61.19
N PRO A 165 -56.43 -11.04 60.24
CA PRO A 165 -57.85 -10.87 60.45
C PRO A 165 -58.62 -12.16 60.12
N LYS A 166 -59.70 -12.33 60.89
CA LYS A 166 -60.58 -13.50 61.05
C LYS A 166 -61.41 -13.82 59.79
N PRO A 167 -61.71 -15.10 59.48
CA PRO A 167 -62.62 -15.44 58.38
C PRO A 167 -64.07 -15.15 58.80
N ARG A 168 -64.87 -14.59 57.89
CA ARG A 168 -66.34 -14.52 58.04
C ARG A 168 -67.02 -15.07 56.79
N ALA A 169 -68.03 -15.88 57.03
CA ALA A 169 -68.71 -16.75 56.10
C ALA A 169 -69.87 -16.07 55.35
N THR A 170 -70.12 -16.60 54.14
CA THR A 170 -71.38 -16.84 53.42
C THR A 170 -72.34 -15.69 53.12
N GLU A 171 -72.71 -15.55 51.83
CA GLU A 171 -74.04 -15.99 51.36
C GLU A 171 -74.10 -16.15 49.83
N VAL A 172 -74.91 -17.12 49.39
CA VAL A 172 -75.24 -17.52 48.02
C VAL A 172 -76.69 -17.10 47.74
N PRO A 173 -77.05 -16.70 46.50
CA PRO A 173 -78.20 -17.36 45.88
C PRO A 173 -77.99 -17.70 44.38
N THR A 174 -78.65 -18.79 44.00
CA THR A 174 -78.69 -19.52 42.72
C THR A 174 -79.91 -19.05 41.85
N PRO A 175 -80.29 -19.73 40.73
CA PRO A 175 -79.84 -19.63 39.33
C PRO A 175 -80.91 -19.07 38.35
N THR A 176 -80.57 -18.67 37.11
CA THR A 176 -81.29 -19.13 35.89
C THR A 176 -80.57 -18.80 34.56
N ALA A 177 -80.54 -19.83 33.68
CA ALA A 177 -80.71 -19.87 32.22
C ALA A 177 -79.98 -18.96 31.20
N SER A 178 -79.27 -19.67 30.32
CA SER A 178 -79.23 -19.59 28.84
C SER A 178 -78.71 -18.32 28.13
N GLY A 179 -77.65 -18.51 27.35
CA GLY A 179 -77.32 -17.66 26.21
C GLY A 179 -75.91 -17.90 25.65
N ARG A 180 -75.79 -18.59 24.51
CA ARG A 180 -74.56 -18.63 23.68
C ARG A 180 -74.25 -17.22 23.15
N PRO A 181 -72.96 -16.87 22.97
CA PRO A 181 -72.44 -16.67 21.59
C PRO A 181 -70.96 -17.11 21.44
N ARG A 182 -70.61 -17.87 20.40
CA ARG A 182 -70.06 -17.46 19.09
C ARG A 182 -68.68 -16.76 19.17
N MET A 183 -67.64 -17.51 18.80
CA MET A 183 -66.28 -17.07 18.43
C MET A 183 -66.31 -16.00 17.32
N PRO A 184 -65.28 -15.13 17.24
CA PRO A 184 -64.28 -15.36 16.19
C PRO A 184 -62.80 -15.06 16.55
N SER A 185 -61.95 -15.83 15.86
CA SER A 185 -60.56 -15.64 15.39
C SER A 185 -59.68 -14.51 15.93
N ARG A 186 -58.58 -14.94 16.59
CA ARG A 186 -57.16 -14.70 16.26
C ARG A 186 -56.84 -13.47 15.38
N ALA A 187 -56.22 -12.46 15.99
CA ALA A 187 -55.41 -11.46 15.31
C ALA A 187 -54.00 -11.44 15.90
N SER A 188 -53.02 -11.46 15.01
CA SER A 188 -51.58 -11.61 15.24
C SER A 188 -50.92 -10.26 15.58
N SER A 189 -49.76 -10.37 16.24
CA SER A 189 -48.86 -9.30 16.70
C SER A 189 -48.47 -8.24 15.64
N PRO A 190 -48.10 -7.01 16.06
CA PRO A 190 -47.40 -6.05 15.21
C PRO A 190 -45.87 -6.03 15.43
N MET A 191 -45.12 -5.97 14.33
CA MET A 191 -43.70 -5.58 14.25
C MET A 191 -43.58 -4.06 14.00
N PRO A 192 -42.44 -3.43 14.35
CA PRO A 192 -42.18 -2.01 14.09
C PRO A 192 -41.62 -1.76 12.68
N PRO A 193 -41.74 -0.52 12.15
CA PRO A 193 -41.41 -0.20 10.76
C PRO A 193 -39.93 0.08 10.55
N GLY A 194 -39.42 -0.42 9.41
CA GLY A 194 -38.16 0.01 8.81
C GLY A 194 -38.39 1.23 7.91
N HIS A 195 -37.57 2.27 8.10
CA HIS A 195 -37.46 3.38 7.17
C HIS A 195 -36.27 3.12 6.25
N SER A 196 -36.56 2.96 4.96
CA SER A 196 -35.60 2.91 3.86
C SER A 196 -35.57 4.29 3.21
N GLU A 197 -34.46 5.02 3.39
CA GLU A 197 -34.15 6.20 2.57
C GLU A 197 -33.56 5.75 1.22
N PRO A 198 -33.92 6.42 0.10
CA PRO A 198 -33.28 6.18 -1.18
C PRO A 198 -31.99 7.00 -1.30
N ILE A 199 -30.85 6.31 -1.44
CA ILE A 199 -29.57 6.91 -1.81
C ILE A 199 -29.65 7.37 -3.27
N VAL A 200 -29.75 8.68 -3.45
CA VAL A 200 -29.59 9.36 -4.74
C VAL A 200 -28.12 9.24 -5.17
N ARG A 201 -27.87 8.60 -6.30
CA ARG A 201 -26.56 8.59 -6.97
C ARG A 201 -26.35 9.93 -7.68
N PRO A 202 -25.21 10.61 -7.54
CA PRO A 202 -24.91 11.73 -8.41
C PRO A 202 -24.59 11.19 -9.82
N GLU A 203 -25.26 11.80 -10.78
CA GLU A 203 -25.16 11.55 -12.22
C GLU A 203 -23.73 11.81 -12.72
N SER A 204 -23.28 10.90 -13.59
CA SER A 204 -22.09 11.04 -14.41
C SER A 204 -22.34 12.10 -15.48
N ASP A 205 -21.76 13.28 -15.29
CA ASP A 205 -21.74 14.30 -16.35
C ASP A 205 -20.66 13.92 -17.38
N SER A 206 -21.10 13.28 -18.47
CA SER A 206 -20.28 13.04 -19.65
C SER A 206 -20.27 14.29 -20.52
N SER A 207 -19.30 15.17 -20.32
CA SER A 207 -18.93 16.17 -21.33
C SER A 207 -17.53 16.72 -21.12
N ARG A 208 -16.51 16.00 -21.62
CA ARG A 208 -15.25 16.64 -22.02
C ARG A 208 -14.63 15.96 -23.23
N THR A 209 -14.64 16.71 -24.32
CA THR A 209 -13.93 16.54 -25.59
C THR A 209 -12.44 16.22 -25.35
N PRO A 210 -11.79 15.40 -26.19
CA PRO A 210 -10.44 14.94 -25.92
C PRO A 210 -9.42 16.05 -26.18
N ALA A 211 -8.69 16.45 -25.13
CA ALA A 211 -7.45 17.18 -25.28
C ALA A 211 -6.32 16.17 -25.48
N THR A 212 -5.74 16.21 -26.67
CA THR A 212 -4.51 15.53 -27.08
C THR A 212 -3.36 15.87 -26.11
N GLY A 213 -2.70 14.87 -25.55
CA GLY A 213 -1.45 15.05 -24.79
C GLY A 213 -1.36 14.14 -23.57
N GLY A 214 -0.62 13.04 -23.69
CA GLY A 214 -0.40 12.08 -22.60
C GLY A 214 0.24 12.73 -21.37
N ALA A 215 -0.57 12.98 -20.34
CA ALA A 215 -0.11 13.37 -19.02
C ALA A 215 -0.20 12.15 -18.08
N SER A 216 0.95 11.73 -17.55
CA SER A 216 1.09 10.75 -16.46
C SER A 216 0.09 11.04 -15.33
N SER A 217 -0.66 10.03 -14.92
CA SER A 217 -1.80 10.09 -13.99
C SER A 217 -1.44 10.28 -12.51
N LEU A 218 -0.17 10.50 -12.18
CA LEU A 218 0.32 10.70 -10.81
C LEU A 218 1.14 11.99 -10.62
N ARG A 219 1.05 12.96 -11.54
CA ARG A 219 1.75 14.25 -11.38
C ARG A 219 1.07 15.11 -10.33
N THR A 220 1.87 15.66 -9.42
CA THR A 220 1.38 16.65 -8.45
C THR A 220 1.13 18.00 -9.16
N PRO A 221 0.24 18.86 -8.61
CA PRO A 221 0.05 20.22 -9.14
C PRO A 221 1.38 20.99 -9.23
N ALA A 222 2.25 20.88 -8.22
CA ALA A 222 3.54 21.55 -8.20
C ALA A 222 4.47 21.10 -9.34
N GLU A 223 4.46 19.83 -9.73
CA GLU A 223 5.22 19.32 -10.87
C GLU A 223 4.61 19.78 -12.20
N SER A 224 3.29 19.81 -12.28
CA SER A 224 2.56 20.29 -13.45
C SER A 224 2.81 21.78 -13.71
N ASP A 225 2.85 22.60 -12.65
CA ASP A 225 3.10 24.03 -12.74
C ASP A 225 4.52 24.33 -13.23
N VAL A 226 5.53 23.64 -12.68
CA VAL A 226 6.92 23.78 -13.13
C VAL A 226 7.07 23.32 -14.58
N ARG A 227 6.48 22.18 -14.96
CA ARG A 227 6.52 21.68 -16.34
C ARG A 227 5.87 22.66 -17.31
N THR A 228 4.70 23.19 -16.97
CA THR A 228 3.97 24.14 -17.80
C THR A 228 4.76 25.44 -17.94
N GLY A 229 5.30 25.96 -16.83
CA GLY A 229 6.16 27.14 -16.83
C GLY A 229 7.43 26.97 -17.65
N LEU A 230 8.08 25.81 -17.57
CA LEU A 230 9.27 25.49 -18.38
C LEU A 230 8.93 25.42 -19.87
N THR A 231 7.80 24.81 -20.21
CA THR A 231 7.36 24.67 -21.62
C THR A 231 6.96 26.02 -22.22
N ALA A 232 6.43 26.94 -21.40
CA ALA A 232 6.05 28.30 -21.81
C ALA A 232 7.21 29.31 -21.79
N ALA A 233 8.36 28.97 -21.22
CA ALA A 233 9.47 29.89 -21.07
C ALA A 233 10.19 30.15 -22.40
N GLN A 234 10.30 31.42 -22.78
CA GLN A 234 10.93 31.86 -24.03
C GLN A 234 12.37 31.32 -24.18
N SER A 235 13.15 31.28 -23.10
CA SER A 235 14.52 30.75 -23.09
C SER A 235 14.62 29.27 -23.43
N ILE A 236 13.56 28.50 -23.18
CA ILE A 236 13.49 27.06 -23.45
C ILE A 236 13.01 26.83 -24.89
N THR A 237 12.00 27.58 -25.32
CA THR A 237 11.45 27.51 -26.68
C THR A 237 12.46 27.98 -27.73
N ASP A 238 13.20 29.06 -27.48
CA ASP A 238 14.20 29.60 -28.40
C ASP A 238 15.40 28.64 -28.59
N ALA A 239 15.74 27.92 -27.51
CA ALA A 239 16.76 26.88 -27.54
C ALA A 239 16.26 25.55 -28.14
N GLY A 240 14.96 25.44 -28.43
CA GLY A 240 14.31 24.23 -28.95
C GLY A 240 14.30 23.06 -27.97
N ILE A 241 14.42 23.32 -26.67
CA ILE A 241 14.50 22.30 -25.62
C ILE A 241 13.11 21.68 -25.39
N THR A 242 13.04 20.35 -25.34
CA THR A 242 11.81 19.62 -25.02
C THR A 242 11.82 19.18 -23.56
N ILE A 243 10.72 19.38 -22.82
CA ILE A 243 10.63 18.92 -21.42
C ILE A 243 9.95 17.55 -21.38
N ASP A 244 10.70 16.52 -20.98
CA ASP A 244 10.22 15.15 -20.95
C ASP A 244 9.52 14.85 -19.63
N ASP A 245 10.15 15.20 -18.51
CA ASP A 245 9.61 14.96 -17.18
C ASP A 245 10.12 15.96 -16.12
N VAL A 246 9.32 16.16 -15.08
CA VAL A 246 9.66 17.01 -13.93
C VAL A 246 9.22 16.29 -12.66
N ILE A 247 10.16 16.07 -11.76
CA ILE A 247 9.93 15.50 -10.43
C ILE A 247 10.37 16.51 -9.41
N ALA A 248 9.52 16.83 -8.45
CA ALA A 248 9.84 17.82 -7.43
C ALA A 248 9.61 17.26 -6.02
N ASP A 249 10.70 17.10 -5.26
CA ASP A 249 10.64 16.60 -3.89
C ASP A 249 10.45 17.77 -2.91
N PRO A 250 9.27 17.91 -2.26
CA PRO A 250 9.00 18.99 -1.31
C PRO A 250 9.81 18.89 -0.02
N ARG A 251 10.36 17.71 0.32
CA ARG A 251 11.14 17.50 1.55
C ARG A 251 12.57 18.00 1.40
N SER A 252 13.22 17.62 0.30
CA SER A 252 14.62 17.99 0.04
C SER A 252 14.74 19.35 -0.68
N GLY A 253 13.69 19.81 -1.34
CA GLY A 253 13.73 21.01 -2.19
C GLY A 253 14.55 20.78 -3.47
N VAL A 254 14.72 19.51 -3.88
CA VAL A 254 15.39 19.11 -5.12
C VAL A 254 14.34 19.00 -6.22
N VAL A 255 14.60 19.63 -7.36
CA VAL A 255 13.78 19.51 -8.57
C VAL A 255 14.60 18.81 -9.63
N THR A 256 14.16 17.63 -10.05
CA THR A 256 14.78 16.89 -11.16
C THR A 256 14.01 17.19 -12.44
N VAL A 257 14.72 17.68 -13.46
CA VAL A 257 14.13 17.95 -14.77
C VAL A 257 14.82 17.09 -15.82
N SER A 258 14.02 16.27 -16.49
CA SER A 258 14.43 15.53 -17.68
C SER A 258 14.03 16.32 -18.93
N PHE A 259 15.01 16.64 -19.77
CA PHE A 259 14.79 17.44 -20.98
C PHE A 259 15.61 16.90 -22.16
N GLY A 260 15.08 17.12 -23.37
CA GLY A 260 15.72 16.85 -24.63
C GLY A 260 16.25 18.10 -25.29
N VAL A 261 17.35 17.94 -26.03
CA VAL A 261 17.97 18.99 -26.84
C VAL A 261 17.90 18.55 -28.30
N PRO A 262 17.54 19.44 -29.25
CA PRO A 262 17.40 19.07 -30.64
C PRO A 262 18.79 18.76 -31.24
N VAL A 263 18.93 17.55 -31.77
CA VAL A 263 20.18 17.06 -32.36
C VAL A 263 20.21 17.44 -33.84
N LYS A 264 20.82 18.58 -34.18
CA LYS A 264 21.16 18.95 -35.56
C LYS A 264 22.65 18.69 -35.84
N GLY A 265 23.07 17.42 -35.73
CA GLY A 265 24.46 17.01 -35.98
C GLY A 265 25.17 16.45 -34.75
N LEU A 266 26.45 16.80 -34.56
CA LEU A 266 27.24 16.36 -33.42
C LEU A 266 26.77 17.07 -32.14
N ILE A 267 26.50 16.27 -31.10
CA ILE A 267 26.09 16.77 -29.79
C ILE A 267 27.35 17.19 -29.03
N SER A 268 27.53 18.49 -28.78
CA SER A 268 28.64 19.01 -27.96
C SER A 268 28.24 19.11 -26.48
N ARG A 269 29.23 18.96 -25.59
CA ARG A 269 29.00 19.18 -24.15
C ARG A 269 28.53 20.59 -23.85
N GLU A 270 29.09 21.58 -24.55
CA GLU A 270 28.75 23.00 -24.41
C GLU A 270 27.26 23.26 -24.68
N GLN A 271 26.69 22.64 -25.72
CA GLN A 271 25.27 22.80 -26.02
C GLN A 271 24.40 22.23 -24.90
N ILE A 272 24.78 21.06 -24.36
CA ILE A 272 24.06 20.41 -23.27
C ILE A 272 24.18 21.21 -21.97
N THR A 273 25.37 21.67 -21.59
CA THR A 273 25.55 22.46 -20.36
C THR A 273 24.80 23.78 -20.42
N ARG A 274 24.79 24.44 -21.59
CA ARG A 274 24.03 25.68 -21.80
C ARG A 274 22.52 25.43 -21.68
N ALA A 275 22.01 24.36 -22.27
CA ALA A 275 20.61 23.95 -22.12
C ALA A 275 20.26 23.60 -20.67
N ALA A 276 21.11 22.84 -19.99
CA ALA A 276 20.95 22.48 -18.58
C ALA A 276 20.91 23.73 -17.68
N ALA A 277 21.78 24.70 -17.93
CA ALA A 277 21.82 25.95 -17.18
C ALA A 277 20.57 26.81 -17.42
N ALA A 278 20.08 26.87 -18.67
CA ALA A 278 18.83 27.56 -18.99
C ALA A 278 17.64 26.94 -18.24
N VAL A 279 17.52 25.61 -18.26
CA VAL A 279 16.49 24.88 -17.50
C VAL A 279 16.59 25.18 -16.01
N ALA A 280 17.79 25.10 -15.42
CA ALA A 280 17.98 25.37 -14.00
C ALA A 280 17.58 26.81 -13.62
N ARG A 281 17.95 27.81 -14.42
CA ARG A 281 17.55 29.21 -14.21
C ARG A 281 16.04 29.37 -14.21
N THR A 282 15.37 28.78 -15.20
CA THR A 282 13.92 28.86 -15.30
C THR A 282 13.23 28.16 -14.12
N VAL A 283 13.73 26.99 -13.68
CA VAL A 283 13.19 26.32 -12.49
C VAL A 283 13.34 27.18 -11.23
N PHE A 284 14.51 27.77 -10.99
CA PHE A 284 14.72 28.65 -9.83
C PHE A 284 13.86 29.91 -9.88
N ALA A 285 13.59 30.45 -11.07
CA ALA A 285 12.67 31.58 -11.25
C ALA A 285 11.20 31.19 -10.97
N LEU A 286 10.78 29.99 -11.37
CA LEU A 286 9.42 29.50 -11.15
C LEU A 286 9.17 29.07 -9.69
N ARG A 287 10.20 28.54 -9.01
CA ARG A 287 10.10 28.01 -7.65
C ARG A 287 11.14 28.60 -6.72
N GLN A 288 10.70 29.52 -5.87
CA GLN A 288 11.57 30.16 -4.87
C GLN A 288 12.05 29.24 -3.75
N ASP A 289 11.38 28.11 -3.54
CA ASP A 289 11.68 27.10 -2.53
C ASP A 289 12.66 26.00 -3.02
N ALA A 290 12.90 25.92 -4.34
CA ALA A 290 13.85 24.98 -4.92
C ALA A 290 15.30 25.37 -4.55
N LYS A 291 16.00 24.47 -3.83
CA LYS A 291 17.40 24.66 -3.40
C LYS A 291 18.39 24.10 -4.42
N PHE A 292 18.06 22.96 -5.00
CA PHE A 292 18.87 22.25 -5.96
C PHE A 292 18.06 21.85 -7.18
N VAL A 293 18.70 21.86 -8.34
CA VAL A 293 18.14 21.36 -9.60
C VAL A 293 19.05 20.28 -10.13
N THR A 294 18.49 19.09 -10.36
CA THR A 294 19.16 18.01 -11.08
C THR A 294 18.73 18.08 -12.53
N ALA A 295 19.65 18.49 -13.40
CA ALA A 295 19.44 18.61 -14.83
C ALA A 295 19.81 17.28 -15.50
N ARG A 296 18.82 16.60 -16.10
CA ARG A 296 18.99 15.34 -16.81
C ARG A 296 18.71 15.54 -18.30
N CYS A 297 19.75 15.54 -19.11
CA CYS A 297 19.61 15.66 -20.56
C CYS A 297 19.46 14.28 -21.20
N VAL A 298 18.37 14.08 -21.93
CA VAL A 298 18.10 12.89 -22.74
C VAL A 298 18.20 13.27 -24.20
N VAL A 299 19.03 12.55 -24.97
CA VAL A 299 19.18 12.80 -26.40
C VAL A 299 18.77 11.56 -27.16
N GLN A 300 18.12 11.77 -28.30
CA GLN A 300 17.75 10.71 -29.21
C GLN A 300 18.36 11.00 -30.56
N ALA A 301 19.36 10.20 -30.96
CA ALA A 301 19.85 10.20 -32.33
C ALA A 301 18.82 9.51 -33.24
N ASN A 302 18.66 9.98 -34.48
CA ASN A 302 17.66 9.47 -35.43
C ASN A 302 17.60 7.92 -35.47
N GLY A 303 16.46 7.36 -35.06
CA GLY A 303 16.21 5.91 -35.06
C GLY A 303 16.84 5.11 -33.91
N SER A 304 17.59 5.75 -33.02
CA SER A 304 18.21 5.10 -31.85
C SER A 304 17.34 5.23 -30.59
N LYS A 305 17.55 4.36 -29.60
CA LYS A 305 16.94 4.51 -28.28
C LYS A 305 17.40 5.83 -27.64
N PRO A 306 16.53 6.54 -26.90
CA PRO A 306 16.95 7.73 -26.16
C PRO A 306 18.01 7.34 -25.13
N ILE A 307 19.12 8.06 -25.11
CA ILE A 307 20.21 7.88 -24.15
C ILE A 307 20.29 9.09 -23.23
N ILE A 308 20.70 8.86 -21.98
CA ILE A 308 21.00 9.96 -21.06
C ILE A 308 22.37 10.50 -21.47
N ALA A 309 22.45 11.74 -21.92
CA ALA A 309 23.71 12.37 -22.33
C ALA A 309 24.45 12.99 -21.14
N PHE A 310 23.71 13.57 -20.20
CA PHE A 310 24.24 14.34 -19.09
C PHE A 310 23.33 14.28 -17.88
N VAL A 311 23.92 14.18 -16.69
CA VAL A 311 23.25 14.42 -15.41
C VAL A 311 24.15 15.30 -14.56
N GLY A 312 23.63 16.40 -14.04
CA GLY A 312 24.37 17.26 -13.14
C GLY A 312 23.48 17.97 -12.14
N ASP A 313 23.99 18.14 -10.92
CA ASP A 313 23.29 18.82 -9.84
C ASP A 313 23.80 20.26 -9.73
N THR A 314 22.90 21.23 -9.66
CA THR A 314 23.27 22.63 -9.48
C THR A 314 22.48 23.28 -8.35
N ALA A 315 23.15 24.18 -7.63
CA ALA A 315 22.56 24.97 -6.56
C ALA A 315 22.19 26.36 -7.10
N ARG A 316 21.17 26.98 -6.48
CA ARG A 316 20.71 28.33 -6.87
C ARG A 316 21.84 29.34 -6.96
N GLN A 317 22.66 29.42 -5.92
CA GLN A 317 23.76 30.39 -5.81
C GLN A 317 24.78 30.23 -6.95
N SER A 318 25.08 29.00 -7.36
CA SER A 318 26.06 28.72 -8.41
C SER A 318 25.62 29.24 -9.77
N ILE A 319 24.33 29.17 -10.08
CA ILE A 319 23.78 29.57 -11.38
C ILE A 319 23.43 31.05 -11.43
N GLU A 320 22.89 31.61 -10.34
CA GLU A 320 22.55 33.03 -10.24
C GLU A 320 23.79 33.92 -10.26
N ALA A 321 24.90 33.47 -9.66
CA ALA A 321 26.16 34.23 -9.64
C ALA A 321 26.78 34.41 -11.03
N LEU A 322 26.47 33.53 -12.00
CA LEU A 322 27.07 33.53 -13.33
C LEU A 322 26.40 34.51 -14.31
N GLY A 323 25.20 35.03 -14.00
CA GLY A 323 24.47 35.96 -14.87
C GLY A 323 24.19 35.42 -16.29
N THR A 324 23.72 36.27 -17.21
CA THR A 324 23.32 35.84 -18.57
C THR A 324 24.50 35.59 -19.52
N ASN A 325 25.69 36.12 -19.23
CA ASN A 325 26.84 36.15 -20.13
C ASN A 325 27.98 35.20 -19.71
N ALA A 326 27.67 34.16 -18.95
CA ALA A 326 28.64 33.17 -18.49
C ALA A 326 29.29 32.42 -19.65
N THR A 327 30.59 32.13 -19.55
CA THR A 327 31.28 31.27 -20.51
C THR A 327 30.85 29.81 -20.35
N ASP A 328 31.03 29.00 -21.39
CA ASP A 328 30.62 27.59 -21.34
C ASP A 328 31.38 26.79 -20.26
N GLU A 329 32.64 27.16 -20.00
CA GLU A 329 33.45 26.57 -18.94
C GLU A 329 32.93 26.95 -17.54
N GLN A 330 32.51 28.20 -17.36
CA GLN A 330 31.86 28.65 -16.12
C GLN A 330 30.53 27.95 -15.89
N LEU A 331 29.73 27.76 -16.95
CA LEU A 331 28.48 27.02 -16.89
C LEU A 331 28.71 25.55 -16.54
N ALA A 332 29.74 24.91 -17.11
CA ALA A 332 30.10 23.54 -16.77
C ALA A 332 30.53 23.41 -15.30
N ALA A 333 31.30 24.38 -14.78
CA ALA A 333 31.73 24.40 -13.37
C ALA A 333 30.57 24.64 -12.38
N ALA A 334 29.44 25.18 -12.84
CA ALA A 334 28.25 25.40 -12.00
C ALA A 334 27.53 24.09 -11.61
N PHE A 335 27.82 22.99 -12.31
CA PHE A 335 27.25 21.68 -12.03
C PHE A 335 28.19 20.84 -11.18
N SER A 336 27.71 20.45 -10.00
CA SER A 336 28.35 19.48 -9.14
C SER A 336 28.05 18.05 -9.60
N ARG A 337 29.05 17.17 -9.46
CA ARG A 337 28.98 15.75 -9.83
C ARG A 337 28.45 15.49 -11.25
N PRO A 338 28.97 16.17 -12.29
CA PRO A 338 28.50 15.95 -13.65
C PRO A 338 28.86 14.54 -14.11
N TRP A 339 27.86 13.79 -14.55
CA TRP A 339 28.03 12.53 -15.26
C TRP A 339 27.76 12.76 -16.75
N TRP A 340 28.64 12.22 -17.59
CA TRP A 340 28.56 12.31 -19.04
C TRP A 340 28.51 10.92 -19.65
N HIS A 341 27.67 10.74 -20.66
CA HIS A 341 27.69 9.53 -21.46
C HIS A 341 29.04 9.42 -22.21
N PRO A 342 29.68 8.23 -22.27
CA PRO A 342 30.99 8.05 -22.89
C PRO A 342 31.08 8.53 -24.34
N ASP A 343 29.98 8.39 -25.09
CA ASP A 343 29.91 8.72 -26.51
C ASP A 343 29.78 10.23 -26.80
N ILE A 344 29.58 11.06 -25.77
CA ILE A 344 29.44 12.52 -25.92
C ILE A 344 30.84 13.15 -25.87
N ARG A 345 31.30 13.57 -27.04
CA ARG A 345 32.61 14.22 -27.24
C ARG A 345 32.67 15.57 -26.52
N GLN A 346 33.85 15.89 -25.98
CA GLN A 346 34.15 17.18 -25.34
C GLN A 346 34.01 18.32 -26.33
#